data_AF-A0A932WAW0-F1
#
_entry.id   AF-A0A932WAW0-F1
#
_cell.length_a   1.000
_cell.length_b   1.000
_cell.length_c   1.000
_cell.angle_alpha   90.00
_cell.angle_beta   90.00
_cell.angle_gamma   90.00
#
_symmetry.space_group_name_H-M   'P 1'
#
loop_
_entity.id
_entity.type
_entity.pdbx_description
1 polymer ?
#
loop_
_entity_poly.entity_id
_entity_poly.type
_entity_poly.pdbx_seq_one_letter_code
_entity_poly.pdbx_strand_id
1 'polypeptide(L)'
;MIKQSTLLFLATILISGAAYAQADLNLATSLKPQTAEFTKAVSLGTAKLQSILPSASDYKLIKAELVWRKEKYTWRLTFKLAKLLPKDPSQKPIGMGGEVFVDVDPDTEAVVIRYGE
;
A
#
# COMPACT_ATOMS: atom_id res chain seq x y z
N MET A 1 64.05 -7.19 4.69
CA MET A 1 63.22 -8.35 4.31
C MET A 1 61.80 -7.88 4.08
N ILE A 2 61.25 -8.16 2.88
CA ILE A 2 59.82 -8.28 2.48
C ILE A 2 58.94 -7.02 2.71
N LYS A 3 58.75 -6.11 1.74
CA LYS A 3 57.80 -6.10 0.58
C LYS A 3 56.32 -6.34 0.92
N GLN A 4 55.48 -5.31 0.72
CA GLN A 4 54.11 -5.27 0.14
C GLN A 4 53.57 -3.84 0.39
N SER A 5 53.50 -2.89 -0.57
CA SER A 5 52.67 -2.81 -1.78
C SER A 5 51.23 -3.23 -1.53
N THR A 6 50.25 -2.32 -1.67
CA THR A 6 49.05 -2.47 -2.55
C THR A 6 48.03 -1.32 -2.37
N LEU A 7 47.90 -0.54 -3.45
CA LEU A 7 46.73 0.10 -4.08
C LEU A 7 45.71 0.98 -3.32
N LEU A 8 45.67 2.24 -3.82
CA LEU A 8 44.51 3.11 -4.10
C LEU A 8 43.19 2.39 -4.44
N PHE A 9 42.04 2.93 -4.01
CA PHE A 9 40.91 3.21 -4.91
C PHE A 9 40.06 4.37 -4.36
N LEU A 10 40.11 5.50 -5.07
CA LEU A 10 39.15 6.60 -4.98
C LEU A 10 37.84 6.12 -5.64
N ALA A 11 36.73 6.09 -4.90
CA ALA A 11 35.41 5.89 -5.48
C ALA A 11 34.57 7.16 -5.27
N THR A 12 34.72 8.10 -6.20
CA THR A 12 33.83 9.26 -6.35
C THR A 12 32.51 8.76 -6.95
N ILE A 13 31.48 8.60 -6.14
CA ILE A 13 30.13 8.32 -6.64
C ILE A 13 29.45 9.66 -6.92
N LEU A 14 29.45 10.08 -8.19
CA LEU A 14 28.47 11.04 -8.72
C LEU A 14 27.10 10.36 -8.68
N ILE A 15 26.21 10.80 -7.78
CA ILE A 15 24.79 10.49 -7.87
C ILE A 15 24.12 11.64 -8.61
N SER A 16 24.19 11.60 -9.93
CA SER A 16 23.31 12.35 -10.82
C SER A 16 22.08 11.48 -11.07
N GLY A 17 20.95 11.78 -10.42
CA GLY A 17 19.77 10.94 -10.61
C GLY A 17 18.51 11.47 -9.94
N ALA A 18 17.80 12.31 -10.70
CA ALA A 18 16.39 12.68 -10.54
C ALA A 18 15.98 13.36 -9.23
N ALA A 19 15.77 14.68 -9.33
CA ALA A 19 14.79 15.38 -8.53
C ALA A 19 13.43 14.69 -8.72
N TYR A 20 13.06 13.81 -7.80
CA TYR A 20 11.68 13.36 -7.67
C TYR A 20 10.91 14.52 -7.07
N ALA A 21 10.11 15.16 -7.92
CA ALA A 21 9.09 16.11 -7.51
C ALA A 21 8.26 15.49 -6.38
N GLN A 22 8.47 16.00 -5.16
CA GLN A 22 7.54 15.85 -4.05
C GLN A 22 6.35 16.75 -4.35
N ALA A 23 5.40 16.23 -5.12
CA ALA A 23 4.11 16.85 -5.32
C ALA A 23 3.03 15.83 -5.02
N ASP A 24 2.28 16.16 -3.97
CA ASP A 24 0.87 15.84 -3.76
C ASP A 24 0.48 14.38 -3.45
N LEU A 25 0.04 14.13 -2.22
CA LEU A 25 -1.38 14.29 -1.88
C LEU A 25 -1.61 13.99 -0.39
N ASN A 26 -1.96 15.02 0.38
CA ASN A 26 -2.49 14.92 1.75
C ASN A 26 -3.93 14.34 1.79
N LEU A 27 -4.18 13.20 1.11
CA LEU A 27 -5.47 12.48 1.15
C LEU A 27 -5.44 11.17 1.95
N ALA A 28 -4.31 10.86 2.58
CA ALA A 28 -4.08 9.56 3.23
C ALA A 28 -3.63 9.67 4.69
N THR A 29 -4.10 10.67 5.43
CA THR A 29 -3.74 10.88 6.86
C THR A 29 -4.32 9.83 7.82
N SER A 30 -4.61 8.61 7.35
CA SER A 30 -4.91 7.43 8.16
C SER A 30 -4.31 6.14 7.56
N LEU A 31 -3.02 6.17 7.19
CA LEU A 31 -2.24 4.96 6.89
C LEU A 31 -0.93 4.97 7.67
N LYS A 32 -0.93 4.51 8.92
CA LYS A 32 0.27 3.87 9.51
C LYS A 32 -0.18 2.69 10.36
N PRO A 33 0.28 1.48 9.99
CA PRO A 33 1.54 1.03 10.56
C PRO A 33 2.55 0.55 9.50
N GLN A 34 3.81 0.95 9.69
CA GLN A 34 4.95 0.62 8.82
C GLN A 34 5.54 -0.76 9.19
N THR A 35 4.71 -1.80 9.33
CA THR A 35 5.16 -3.15 9.70
C THR A 35 5.25 -4.06 8.47
N ALA A 36 6.11 -5.08 8.53
CA ALA A 36 6.20 -6.10 7.48
C ALA A 36 4.84 -6.77 7.22
N GLU A 37 4.06 -6.98 8.29
CA GLU A 37 2.70 -7.53 8.24
C GLU A 37 1.74 -6.64 7.44
N PHE A 38 1.78 -5.32 7.64
CA PHE A 38 0.95 -4.38 6.88
C PHE A 38 1.31 -4.43 5.39
N THR A 39 2.60 -4.37 5.06
CA THR A 39 3.07 -4.47 3.67
C THR A 39 2.63 -5.79 3.02
N LYS A 40 2.76 -6.90 3.76
CA LYS A 40 2.29 -8.22 3.31
C LYS A 40 0.78 -8.22 3.06
N ALA A 41 0.00 -7.66 3.98
CA ALA A 41 -1.44 -7.59 3.84
C ALA A 41 -1.88 -6.77 2.62
N VAL A 42 -1.27 -5.59 2.40
CA VAL A 42 -1.54 -4.75 1.23
C VAL A 42 -1.18 -5.47 -0.07
N SER A 43 -0.04 -6.17 -0.11
CA SER A 43 0.39 -6.93 -1.27
C SER A 43 -0.60 -8.05 -1.62
N LEU A 44 -0.94 -8.91 -0.63
CA LEU A 44 -1.88 -10.01 -0.79
C LEU A 44 -3.28 -9.51 -1.21
N GLY A 45 -3.78 -8.48 -0.54
CA GLY A 45 -5.09 -7.92 -0.83
C GLY A 45 -5.18 -7.31 -2.23
N THR A 46 -4.15 -6.57 -2.66
CA THR A 46 -4.07 -5.96 -4.00
C THR A 46 -3.98 -7.02 -5.09
N ALA A 47 -3.11 -8.03 -4.91
CA ALA A 47 -2.98 -9.14 -5.86
C ALA A 47 -4.29 -9.91 -6.01
N LYS A 48 -4.99 -10.18 -4.89
CA LYS A 48 -6.29 -10.84 -4.95
C LYS A 48 -7.33 -9.99 -5.67
N LEU A 49 -7.40 -8.69 -5.39
CA LEU A 49 -8.32 -7.77 -6.07
C LEU A 49 -8.07 -7.74 -7.59
N GLN A 50 -6.80 -7.70 -8.01
CA GLN A 50 -6.40 -7.74 -9.41
C GLN A 50 -6.78 -9.06 -10.10
N SER A 51 -6.73 -10.19 -9.39
CA SER A 51 -7.10 -11.47 -9.96
C SER A 51 -8.60 -11.62 -10.27
N ILE A 52 -9.47 -10.83 -9.62
CA ILE A 52 -10.92 -10.97 -9.73
C ILE A 52 -11.59 -9.82 -10.51
N LEU A 53 -10.97 -8.65 -10.57
CA LEU A 53 -11.53 -7.47 -11.24
C LEU A 53 -10.56 -7.03 -12.35
N PRO A 54 -10.98 -7.11 -13.64
CA PRO A 54 -10.16 -6.64 -14.76
C PRO A 54 -9.77 -5.16 -14.65
N SER A 55 -10.58 -4.35 -13.96
CA SER A 55 -10.36 -2.93 -13.70
C SER A 55 -9.75 -2.62 -12.33
N ALA A 56 -9.11 -3.59 -11.67
CA ALA A 56 -8.54 -3.39 -10.33
C ALA A 56 -7.51 -2.24 -10.26
N SER A 57 -6.84 -1.90 -11.37
CA SER A 57 -5.95 -0.73 -11.46
C SER A 57 -6.64 0.60 -11.16
N ASP A 58 -7.96 0.66 -11.36
CA ASP A 58 -8.76 1.87 -11.16
C ASP A 58 -9.16 2.05 -9.69
N TYR A 59 -8.93 1.04 -8.85
CA TYR A 59 -9.21 1.10 -7.43
C TYR A 59 -8.03 1.69 -6.66
N LYS A 60 -8.33 2.50 -5.65
CA LYS A 60 -7.37 3.07 -4.71
C LYS A 60 -7.68 2.58 -3.31
N LEU A 61 -6.63 2.21 -2.57
CA LEU A 61 -6.73 1.94 -1.15
C LEU A 61 -7.00 3.27 -0.43
N ILE A 62 -8.13 3.36 0.26
CA ILE A 62 -8.54 4.58 0.98
C ILE A 62 -8.51 4.42 2.50
N LYS A 63 -8.50 3.18 3.00
CA LYS A 63 -8.39 2.88 4.43
C LYS A 63 -7.74 1.52 4.64
N ALA A 64 -6.93 1.41 5.69
CA ALA A 64 -6.49 0.13 6.22
C ALA A 64 -6.60 0.14 7.74
N GLU A 65 -7.18 -0.90 8.32
CA GLU A 65 -7.36 -1.01 9.77
C GLU A 65 -7.21 -2.46 10.25
N LEU A 66 -6.71 -2.64 11.47
CA LEU A 66 -6.73 -3.93 12.15
C LEU A 66 -8.12 -4.17 12.75
N VAL A 67 -8.70 -5.32 12.44
CA VAL A 67 -10.01 -5.74 12.94
C VAL A 67 -9.87 -7.09 13.63
N TRP A 68 -10.35 -7.17 14.88
CA TRP A 68 -10.46 -8.42 15.60
C TRP A 68 -11.62 -9.25 15.06
N ARG A 69 -11.35 -10.46 14.55
CA ARG A 69 -12.37 -11.42 14.07
C ARG A 69 -11.89 -12.84 14.30
N LYS A 70 -12.82 -13.74 14.68
CA LYS A 70 -12.53 -15.16 14.89
C LYS A 70 -11.27 -15.37 15.76
N GLU A 71 -11.21 -14.63 16.88
CA GLU A 71 -10.14 -14.73 17.87
C GLU A 71 -8.73 -14.35 17.39
N LYS A 72 -8.63 -13.59 16.29
CA LYS A 72 -7.36 -13.03 15.82
C LYS A 72 -7.51 -11.65 15.18
N TYR A 73 -6.40 -10.93 15.03
CA TYR A 73 -6.36 -9.68 14.28
C TYR A 73 -6.21 -9.97 12.78
N THR A 74 -6.99 -9.24 11.97
CA THR A 74 -6.94 -9.30 10.51
C THR A 74 -6.88 -7.89 9.95
N TRP A 75 -6.20 -7.71 8.83
CA TRP A 75 -6.15 -6.44 8.11
C TRP A 75 -7.39 -6.27 7.25
N ARG A 76 -8.16 -5.22 7.50
CA ARG A 76 -9.21 -4.76 6.60
C ARG A 76 -8.68 -3.65 5.72
N LEU A 77 -8.65 -3.92 4.42
CA LEU A 77 -8.31 -2.96 3.39
C LEU A 77 -9.59 -2.50 2.70
N THR A 78 -9.80 -1.19 2.61
CA THR A 78 -10.95 -0.62 1.90
C THR A 78 -10.47 0.05 0.64
N PHE A 79 -10.93 -0.46 -0.50
CA PHE A 79 -10.66 0.07 -1.82
C PHE A 79 -11.88 0.79 -2.36
N LYS A 80 -11.66 1.82 -3.17
CA LYS A 80 -12.73 2.53 -3.88
C LYS A 80 -12.24 2.94 -5.27
N LEU A 81 -13.14 2.96 -6.25
CA LEU A 81 -12.82 3.42 -7.60
C LEU A 81 -12.34 4.87 -7.56
N ALA A 82 -11.20 5.15 -8.21
CA ALA A 82 -10.59 6.47 -8.26
C ALA A 82 -11.55 7.54 -8.78
N LYS A 83 -12.38 7.19 -9.78
CA LYS A 83 -13.40 8.09 -10.35
C LYS A 83 -14.50 8.51 -9.37
N LEU A 84 -14.67 7.77 -8.27
CA LEU A 84 -15.66 8.05 -7.21
C LEU A 84 -15.04 8.77 -6.02
N LEU A 85 -13.73 9.04 -6.05
CA LEU A 85 -13.08 9.84 -5.03
C LEU A 85 -13.28 11.33 -5.31
N PRO A 86 -13.44 12.15 -4.27
CA PRO A 86 -13.51 13.60 -4.46
C PRO A 86 -12.21 14.09 -5.11
N LYS A 87 -12.34 15.04 -6.05
CA LYS A 87 -11.18 15.67 -6.70
C LYS A 87 -10.34 16.45 -5.69
N ASP A 88 -10.99 17.02 -4.69
CA ASP A 88 -10.35 17.72 -3.58
C ASP A 88 -10.13 16.74 -2.41
N PRO A 89 -8.87 16.49 -2.03
CA PRO A 89 -8.55 15.59 -0.92
C PRO A 89 -9.01 16.09 0.45
N SER A 90 -9.19 17.40 0.63
CA SER A 90 -9.68 17.94 1.90
C SER A 90 -11.16 17.61 2.15
N GLN A 91 -11.88 17.21 1.10
CA GLN A 91 -13.29 16.84 1.21
C GLN A 91 -13.42 15.41 1.71
N LYS A 92 -14.25 15.22 2.75
CA LYS A 92 -14.61 13.87 3.19
C LYS A 92 -15.29 13.15 2.02
N PRO A 93 -14.90 11.89 1.72
CA PRO A 93 -15.68 11.04 0.83
C PRO A 93 -17.09 10.94 1.42
N ILE A 94 -18.06 11.60 0.78
CA ILE A 94 -19.45 11.50 1.20
C ILE A 94 -19.88 10.08 0.85
N GLY A 95 -20.32 9.33 1.87
CA GLY A 95 -20.67 7.92 1.77
C GLY A 95 -21.61 7.67 0.59
N MET A 96 -21.10 6.97 -0.42
CA MET A 96 -21.82 6.60 -1.62
C MET A 96 -21.15 5.34 -2.15
N GLY A 97 -21.52 4.18 -1.59
CA GLY A 97 -21.29 2.79 -2.00
C GLY A 97 -20.09 2.41 -2.89
N GLY A 98 -20.08 1.15 -3.33
CA GLY A 98 -19.05 0.66 -4.26
C GLY A 98 -17.63 0.61 -3.68
N GLU A 99 -17.48 0.65 -2.35
CA GLU A 99 -16.27 0.19 -1.69
C GLU A 99 -16.09 -1.32 -1.90
N VAL A 100 -14.84 -1.74 -2.01
CA VAL A 100 -14.46 -3.14 -1.94
C VAL A 100 -13.64 -3.33 -0.68
N PHE A 101 -14.16 -4.16 0.23
CA PHE A 101 -13.49 -4.53 1.45
C PHE A 101 -12.72 -5.83 1.22
N VAL A 102 -11.43 -5.81 1.52
CA VAL A 102 -10.55 -6.96 1.42
C VAL A 102 -10.00 -7.24 2.80
N ASP A 103 -10.45 -8.32 3.42
CA ASP A 103 -9.92 -8.77 4.69
C ASP A 103 -8.78 -9.77 4.44
N VAL A 104 -7.64 -9.50 5.05
CA VAL A 104 -6.40 -10.24 4.86
C VAL A 104 -5.89 -10.71 6.22
N ASP A 105 -5.63 -12.01 6.31
CA ASP A 105 -4.82 -12.57 7.37
C ASP A 105 -3.39 -12.76 6.84
N PRO A 106 -2.40 -11.99 7.31
CA PRO A 106 -1.03 -12.09 6.82
C PRO A 106 -0.32 -13.38 7.25
N ASP A 107 -0.79 -14.06 8.30
CA ASP A 107 -0.17 -15.28 8.83
C ASP A 107 -0.57 -16.50 7.99
N THR A 108 -1.85 -16.61 7.67
CA THR A 108 -2.40 -17.71 6.85
C THR A 108 -2.50 -17.39 5.37
N GLU A 109 -2.24 -16.14 4.99
CA GLU A 109 -2.40 -15.59 3.64
C GLU A 109 -3.84 -15.68 3.10
N ALA A 110 -4.81 -15.93 3.99
CA ALA A 110 -6.22 -15.97 3.63
C ALA A 110 -6.71 -14.57 3.25
N VAL A 111 -7.37 -14.47 2.09
CA VAL A 111 -7.96 -13.22 1.59
C VAL A 111 -9.43 -13.40 1.30
N VAL A 112 -10.26 -12.54 1.88
CA VAL A 112 -11.71 -12.53 1.68
C VAL A 112 -12.13 -11.17 1.13
N ILE A 113 -12.86 -11.17 0.01
CA ILE A 113 -13.37 -9.96 -0.63
C ILE A 113 -14.87 -9.81 -0.37
N ARG A 114 -15.29 -8.59 -0.03
CA ARG A 114 -16.68 -8.19 0.18
C ARG A 114 -16.94 -6.88 -0.54
N TYR A 115 -18.14 -6.71 -1.08
CA TYR A 115 -18.56 -5.48 -1.73
C TYR A 115 -19.46 -4.70 -0.77
N GLY A 116 -19.21 -3.40 -0.62
CA GLY A 116 -20.13 -2.49 0.06
C GLY A 116 -21.37 -2.29 -0.79
N GLU A 117 -22.53 -2.39 -0.16
CA GLU A 117 -23.83 -2.04 -0.76
C GLU A 117 -23.93 -0.54 -1.06
#